data_AF-A0A9E1DV32-F1
#
_entry.id   AF-A0A9E1DV32-F1
#
_cell.length_a   1.000
_cell.length_b   1.000
_cell.length_c   1.000
_cell.angle_alpha   90.00
_cell.angle_beta   90.00
_cell.angle_gamma   90.00
#
_symmetry.space_group_name_H-M   'P 1'
#
loop_
_entity.id
_entity.type
_entity.pdbx_description
1 polymer ?
#
loop_
_entity_poly.entity_id
_entity_poly.type
_entity_poly.pdbx_seq_one_letter_code
_entity_poly.pdbx_strand_id
1 'polypeptide(L)'
;MSENEVNLKLLESITGSEVFKQILEAFPGERLYIPGRGEFTSKQERNNAIRRDFYNGVDVDALAEKYKLSATSVYRIINDRG
;
A
#
# COMPACT_ATOMS: atom_id res chain seq x y z
N MET A 1 21.66 11.36 12.01
CA MET A 1 21.03 10.08 11.62
C MET A 1 20.08 10.36 10.48
N SER A 2 20.05 9.51 9.46
CA SER A 2 19.07 9.65 8.37
C SER A 2 17.69 9.15 8.83
N GLU A 3 16.62 9.60 8.17
CA GLU A 3 15.26 9.09 8.42
C GLU A 3 15.19 7.57 8.27
N ASN A 4 15.88 7.02 7.27
CA ASN A 4 15.98 5.57 7.06
C ASN A 4 16.69 4.86 8.24
N GLU A 5 17.74 5.45 8.78
CA GLU A 5 18.46 4.89 9.94
C GLU A 5 17.57 4.83 11.19
N VAL A 6 16.71 5.83 11.39
CA VAL A 6 15.72 5.85 12.48
C VAL A 6 14.67 4.77 12.28
N ASN A 7 14.13 4.65 11.07
CA ASN A 7 13.12 3.64 10.73
C ASN A 7 13.65 2.21 10.89
N LEU A 8 14.91 1.95 10.51
CA LEU A 8 15.54 0.64 10.69
C LEU A 8 15.73 0.29 12.18
N LYS A 9 16.13 1.25 13.02
CA LYS A 9 16.23 1.05 14.48
C LYS A 9 14.87 0.76 15.11
N LEU A 10 13.82 1.44 14.64
CA LEU A 10 12.46 1.18 15.09
C LEU A 10 11.99 -0.22 14.66
N LEU A 11 12.28 -0.61 13.41
CA LEU A 11 11.93 -1.93 12.89
C LEU A 11 12.62 -3.05 13.69
N GLU A 12 13.90 -2.89 14.02
CA GLU A 12 14.63 -3.81 14.90
C GLU A 12 14.00 -3.89 16.29
N SER A 13 13.62 -2.75 16.88
CA SER A 13 12.95 -2.69 18.19
C SER A 13 11.61 -3.45 18.21
N ILE A 14 10.82 -3.35 17.13
CA ILE A 14 9.52 -4.01 17.01
C ILE A 14 9.66 -5.52 16.76
N THR A 15 10.62 -5.93 15.93
CA THR A 15 10.74 -7.31 15.46
C THR A 15 11.72 -8.16 16.29
N GLY A 16 12.60 -7.51 17.05
CA GLY A 16 13.73 -8.15 17.73
C GLY A 16 14.88 -8.45 16.78
N SER A 17 16.11 -8.48 17.30
CA SER A 17 17.33 -8.56 16.49
C SER A 17 17.43 -9.83 15.62
N GLU A 18 16.90 -10.97 16.08
CA GLU A 18 16.93 -12.22 15.29
C GLU A 18 16.06 -12.14 14.02
N VAL A 19 14.82 -11.66 14.16
CA VAL A 19 13.92 -11.48 13.01
C VAL A 19 14.41 -10.36 12.11
N PHE A 20 14.92 -9.28 12.69
CA PHE A 20 15.50 -8.17 11.93
C PHE A 20 16.67 -8.64 11.05
N LYS A 21 17.55 -9.51 11.57
CA LYS A 21 18.63 -10.10 10.79
C LYS A 21 18.11 -10.95 9.62
N GLN A 22 17.09 -11.76 9.83
CA GLN A 22 16.45 -12.54 8.77
C GLN A 22 15.86 -11.63 7.67
N ILE A 23 15.28 -10.48 8.05
CA ILE A 23 14.78 -9.48 7.09
C ILE A 23 15.94 -8.89 6.26
N LEU A 24 17.07 -8.53 6.90
CA LEU A 24 18.23 -8.00 6.18
C LEU A 24 18.84 -9.01 5.21
N GLU A 25 18.86 -10.30 5.58
CA GLU A 25 19.36 -11.38 4.73
C GLU A 25 18.41 -11.69 3.56
N ALA A 26 17.10 -11.60 3.76
CA ALA A 26 16.10 -11.85 2.73
C ALA A 26 15.99 -10.71 1.68
N PHE A 27 16.28 -9.47 2.07
CA PHE A 27 16.05 -8.28 1.23
C PHE A 27 17.28 -7.36 1.14
N PRO A 28 18.45 -7.84 0.67
CA PRO A 28 19.67 -7.04 0.65
C PRO A 28 19.59 -5.92 -0.39
N GLY A 29 19.65 -4.67 0.05
CA GLY A 29 19.66 -3.49 -0.83
C GLY A 29 18.31 -3.13 -1.46
N GLU A 30 17.25 -3.88 -1.14
CA GLU A 30 15.90 -3.65 -1.65
C GLU A 30 15.24 -2.43 -0.99
N ARG A 31 14.32 -1.78 -1.72
CA ARG A 31 13.49 -0.69 -1.20
C ARG A 31 12.08 -1.19 -0.97
N LEU A 32 11.80 -1.57 0.27
CA LEU A 32 10.49 -2.08 0.68
C LEU A 32 9.55 -0.93 1.08
N TYR A 33 8.37 -0.89 0.47
CA TYR A 33 7.28 -0.04 0.89
C TYR A 33 6.37 -0.82 1.86
N ILE A 34 6.17 -0.27 3.05
CA ILE A 34 5.25 -0.81 4.05
C ILE A 34 3.96 0.01 3.97
N PRO A 35 2.84 -0.55 3.47
CA PRO A 35 1.59 0.17 3.39
C PRO A 35 1.07 0.53 4.79
N GLY A 36 0.52 1.73 4.94
CA GLY A 36 -0.21 2.13 6.14
C GLY A 36 -1.47 1.29 6.37
N ARG A 37 -2.06 1.38 7.56
CA ARG A 37 -3.35 0.72 7.85
C ARG A 37 -4.40 1.17 6.83
N GLY A 38 -4.96 0.22 6.08
CA GLY A 38 -5.96 0.48 5.04
C GLY A 38 -5.37 0.88 3.67
N GLU A 39 -4.05 0.94 3.55
CA GLU A 39 -3.37 1.08 2.26
C GLU A 39 -3.14 -0.29 1.62
N PHE A 40 -3.15 -0.33 0.30
CA PHE A 40 -3.07 -1.55 -0.48
C PHE A 40 -1.61 -1.93 -0.71
N THR A 41 -1.30 -3.22 -0.61
CA THR A 41 0.06 -3.75 -0.85
C THR A 41 0.49 -3.60 -2.31
N SER A 42 -0.48 -3.43 -3.23
CA SER A 42 -0.21 -3.13 -4.63
C SER A 42 -1.28 -2.24 -5.27
N LYS A 43 -0.91 -1.56 -6.37
CA LYS A 43 -1.88 -0.84 -7.22
C LYS A 43 -3.00 -1.77 -7.72
N GLN A 44 -2.68 -3.03 -7.98
CA GLN A 44 -3.65 -4.00 -8.48
C GLN A 44 -4.68 -4.37 -7.40
N GLU A 45 -4.23 -4.59 -6.17
CA GLU A 45 -5.11 -4.84 -5.03
C GLU A 45 -6.03 -3.64 -4.77
N ARG A 46 -5.49 -2.42 -4.79
CA ARG A 46 -6.30 -1.19 -4.71
C ARG A 46 -7.36 -1.13 -5.79
N ASN A 47 -6.95 -1.36 -7.05
CA ASN A 47 -7.86 -1.29 -8.19
C ASN A 47 -8.97 -2.34 -8.10
N ASN A 48 -8.66 -3.55 -7.63
CA ASN A 48 -9.66 -4.58 -7.37
C ASN A 48 -10.63 -4.19 -6.26
N ALA A 49 -10.13 -3.58 -5.18
CA ALA A 49 -10.98 -3.06 -4.11
C ALA A 49 -11.90 -1.92 -4.60
N ILE A 50 -11.38 -0.98 -5.40
CA ILE A 50 -12.18 0.08 -6.05
C ILE A 50 -13.31 -0.51 -6.89
N ARG A 51 -13.01 -1.51 -7.73
CA ARG A 51 -14.03 -2.19 -8.55
C ARG A 51 -15.08 -2.88 -7.70
N ARG A 52 -14.68 -3.61 -6.65
CA ARG A 52 -15.60 -4.29 -5.74
C ARG A 52 -16.55 -3.30 -5.06
N ASP A 53 -16.01 -2.19 -4.54
CA ASP A 53 -16.83 -1.19 -3.86
C ASP A 53 -17.79 -0.49 -4.83
N PHE A 54 -17.36 -0.24 -6.08
CA PHE A 54 -18.25 0.24 -7.13
C PHE A 54 -19.39 -0.75 -7.44
N TYR A 55 -19.09 -2.05 -7.60
CA TYR A 55 -20.11 -3.08 -7.80
C TYR A 55 -21.06 -3.26 -6.61
N ASN A 56 -20.64 -2.87 -5.41
CA ASN A 56 -21.48 -2.81 -4.22
C ASN A 56 -22.34 -1.54 -4.14
N GLY A 57 -22.29 -0.68 -5.16
CA GLY A 57 -23.13 0.53 -5.26
C GLY A 57 -22.51 1.79 -4.64
N VAL A 58 -21.21 1.80 -4.32
CA VAL A 58 -20.53 3.02 -3.86
C VAL A 58 -20.29 3.95 -5.04
N ASP A 59 -20.69 5.21 -4.89
CA ASP A 59 -20.56 6.23 -5.94
C ASP A 59 -19.08 6.59 -6.22
N VAL A 60 -18.79 6.98 -7.46
CA VAL A 60 -17.44 7.31 -7.93
C VAL A 60 -16.80 8.45 -7.15
N ASP A 61 -17.57 9.45 -6.72
CA ASP A 61 -17.04 10.57 -5.94
C ASP A 61 -16.63 10.12 -4.53
N ALA A 62 -17.43 9.24 -3.91
CA ALA A 62 -17.10 8.63 -2.62
C ALA A 62 -15.87 7.70 -2.71
N LEU A 63 -15.71 6.99 -3.83
CA LEU A 63 -14.50 6.20 -4.10
C LEU A 63 -13.27 7.09 -4.32
N ALA A 64 -13.41 8.21 -5.03
CA ALA A 64 -12.33 9.16 -5.25
C ALA A 64 -11.80 9.70 -3.91
N GLU A 65 -12.69 10.07 -2.99
CA GLU A 65 -12.32 10.52 -1.65
C GLU A 65 -11.68 9.39 -0.82
N LYS A 66 -12.35 8.23 -0.72
CA LYS A 66 -11.88 7.08 0.08
C LYS A 66 -10.49 6.59 -0.32
N TYR A 67 -10.21 6.57 -1.63
CA TYR A 67 -8.95 6.06 -2.18
C TYR A 67 -7.94 7.16 -2.51
N LYS A 68 -8.26 8.43 -2.24
CA LYS A 68 -7.44 9.62 -2.55
C LYS A 68 -7.00 9.65 -4.03
N LEU A 69 -7.96 9.46 -4.93
CA LEU A 69 -7.77 9.48 -6.38
C LEU A 69 -8.67 10.53 -7.02
N SER A 70 -8.34 10.95 -8.24
CA SER A 70 -9.28 11.74 -9.04
C SER A 70 -10.44 10.86 -9.54
N ALA A 71 -11.63 11.44 -9.69
CA ALA A 71 -12.78 10.75 -10.28
C ALA A 71 -12.44 10.13 -11.64
N THR A 72 -11.69 10.85 -12.50
CA THR A 72 -11.18 10.33 -13.78
C THR A 72 -10.33 9.07 -13.62
N SER A 73 -9.47 9.02 -12.59
CA SER A 73 -8.65 7.84 -12.31
C SER A 73 -9.49 6.65 -11.87
N VAL A 74 -10.53 6.90 -11.07
CA VAL A 74 -11.48 5.88 -10.61
C VAL A 74 -12.28 5.33 -11.80
N TYR A 75 -12.84 6.19 -12.66
CA TYR A 75 -13.50 5.79 -13.90
C TYR A 75 -12.59 4.94 -14.80
N ARG A 76 -11.33 5.35 -14.95
CA ARG A 76 -10.36 4.57 -15.71
C ARG A 76 -10.17 3.19 -15.10
N ILE A 77 -9.98 3.08 -13.78
CA ILE A 77 -9.79 1.80 -13.07
C ILE A 77 -11.01 0.88 -13.21
N ILE A 78 -12.23 1.43 -13.13
CA ILE A 78 -13.48 0.67 -13.29
C ILE A 78 -13.60 0.14 -14.72
N ASN A 79 -13.32 0.98 -15.73
CA ASN A 79 -13.49 0.63 -17.14
C ASN A 79 -12.32 -0.16 -17.73
N ASP A 80 -11.18 -0.18 -17.05
CA ASP A 80 -10.00 -0.95 -17.47
C ASP A 80 -10.27 -2.44 -17.22
N ARG A 81 -10.65 -3.13 -18.31
CA ARG A 81 -10.74 -4.58 -18.40
C ARG A 81 -9.32 -5.09 -18.63
N GLY A 82 -8.57 -5.22 -17.54
CA GLY A 82 -7.24 -5.85 -17.57
C GLY A 82 -7.27 -7.20 -18.26
#